data_AF-A0A7W1IAK5-F1
#
_entry.id   AF-A0A7W1IAK5-F1
#
_cell.length_a   1.000
_cell.length_b   1.000
_cell.length_c   1.000
_cell.angle_alpha   90.00
_cell.angle_beta   90.00
_cell.angle_gamma   90.00
#
_symmetry.space_group_name_H-M   'P 1'
#
loop_
_entity.id
_entity.type
_entity.pdbx_description
1 polymer ?
#
loop_
_entity_poly.entity_id
_entity_poly.type
_entity_poly.pdbx_seq_one_letter_code
_entity_poly.pdbx_strand_id
1 'polypeptide(L)'
;MEKLRKLRGLRREDVAAQMREPVCASTIRNIEHDEHYNVSLDQLRQIAEVLGASLDVRVEAADLVSSEVSESEALDGRRVTDNEYFIRLIRDRYAACPLTNSQIGRRMWSFAKPRGAELVRGRKQIRKNQAGDAHPTTGMPTTVARYSVRESDFVLLEKFADRLGRAFKDSKGRVLVPLH
;
A
#
# COMPACT_ATOMS: atom_id res chain seq x y z
N MET A 1 12.62 -24.03 5.81
CA MET A 1 11.57 -24.91 5.24
C MET A 1 12.15 -26.25 4.77
N GLU A 2 13.06 -26.27 3.79
CA GLU A 2 13.63 -27.50 3.20
C GLU A 2 14.17 -28.53 4.23
N LYS A 3 14.92 -28.06 5.24
CA LYS A 3 15.45 -28.92 6.31
C LYS A 3 14.33 -29.66 7.07
N LEU A 4 13.24 -28.97 7.35
CA LEU A 4 12.11 -29.51 8.13
C LEU A 4 11.33 -30.53 7.31
N ARG A 5 11.14 -30.28 6.00
CA ARG A 5 10.57 -31.28 5.08
C ARG A 5 11.44 -32.55 5.02
N LYS A 6 12.76 -32.42 4.88
CA LYS A 6 13.69 -33.56 4.86
C LYS A 6 13.67 -34.35 6.17
N LEU A 7 13.58 -33.68 7.32
CA LEU A 7 13.43 -34.33 8.63
C LEU A 7 12.14 -35.14 8.76
N ARG A 8 11.06 -34.69 8.11
CA ARG A 8 9.80 -35.44 8.02
C ARG A 8 9.79 -36.55 6.97
N GLY A 9 10.89 -36.71 6.22
CA GLY A 9 10.99 -37.71 5.14
C GLY A 9 10.08 -37.44 3.95
N LEU A 10 9.48 -36.24 3.87
CA LEU A 10 8.53 -35.90 2.83
C LEU A 10 9.25 -35.43 1.56
N ARG A 11 8.77 -35.87 0.40
CA ARG A 11 9.16 -35.29 -0.87
C ARG A 11 8.39 -34.00 -1.12
N ARG A 12 8.80 -33.23 -2.13
CA ARG A 12 8.11 -31.97 -2.47
C ARG A 12 6.70 -32.26 -3.00
N GLU A 13 6.58 -33.35 -3.75
CA GLU A 13 5.32 -33.88 -4.27
C GLU A 13 4.35 -34.22 -3.14
N ASP A 14 4.84 -34.82 -2.05
CA ASP A 14 4.01 -35.20 -0.90
C ASP A 14 3.45 -33.96 -0.19
N VAL A 15 4.29 -32.93 0.01
CA VAL A 15 3.85 -31.66 0.61
C VAL A 15 2.83 -30.97 -0.29
N ALA A 16 3.12 -30.88 -1.58
CA ALA A 16 2.25 -30.28 -2.59
C ALA A 16 0.86 -30.94 -2.65
N ALA A 17 0.79 -32.27 -2.57
CA ALA A 17 -0.44 -33.03 -2.66
C ALA A 17 -1.29 -33.01 -1.38
N GLN A 18 -0.65 -32.82 -0.21
CA GLN A 18 -1.33 -32.80 1.09
C GLN A 18 -1.84 -31.41 1.50
N MET A 19 -1.55 -30.37 0.72
CA MET A 19 -2.17 -29.06 0.89
C MET A 19 -3.67 -29.12 0.56
N ARG A 20 -4.48 -28.25 1.19
CA ARG A 20 -5.94 -28.20 0.98
C ARG A 20 -6.26 -27.80 -0.46
N GLU A 21 -5.46 -26.89 -1.01
CA GLU A 21 -5.39 -26.60 -2.43
C GLU A 21 -4.07 -27.16 -2.97
N PRO A 22 -4.08 -28.31 -3.67
CA PRO A 22 -2.87 -28.93 -4.17
C PRO A 22 -2.13 -28.01 -5.14
N VAL A 23 -0.81 -27.93 -4.97
CA VAL A 23 0.08 -27.12 -5.83
C VAL A 23 1.06 -28.01 -6.58
N CYS A 24 1.81 -27.43 -7.52
CA CYS A 24 2.89 -28.16 -8.19
C CYS A 24 4.11 -28.31 -7.25
N ALA A 25 4.86 -29.40 -7.40
CA ALA A 25 6.13 -29.59 -6.67
C ALA A 25 7.17 -28.50 -6.97
N SER A 26 7.08 -27.84 -8.14
CA SER A 26 7.86 -26.66 -8.50
C SER A 26 7.53 -25.46 -7.60
N THR A 27 6.27 -25.26 -7.19
CA THR A 27 5.87 -24.23 -6.25
C THR A 27 6.56 -24.44 -4.90
N ILE A 28 6.53 -25.67 -4.37
CA ILE A 28 7.25 -26.02 -3.12
C ILE A 28 8.77 -25.79 -3.26
N ARG A 29 9.35 -26.13 -4.42
CA ARG A 29 10.77 -25.84 -4.70
C ARG A 29 11.07 -24.34 -4.69
N ASN A 30 10.21 -23.51 -5.30
CA ASN A 30 10.40 -22.07 -5.34
C ASN A 30 10.33 -21.47 -3.92
N ILE A 31 9.36 -21.90 -3.12
CA ILE A 31 9.23 -21.49 -1.71
C ILE A 31 10.47 -21.88 -0.88
N GLU A 32 11.11 -23.01 -1.19
CA GLU A 32 12.31 -23.47 -0.48
C GLU A 32 13.59 -22.72 -0.86
N HIS A 33 13.72 -22.29 -2.11
CA HIS A 33 14.97 -21.80 -2.68
C HIS A 33 15.01 -20.30 -2.96
N ASP A 34 13.85 -19.66 -3.13
CA ASP A 34 13.75 -18.23 -3.41
C ASP A 34 13.13 -17.52 -2.20
N GLU A 35 14.00 -16.81 -1.47
CA GLU A 35 13.63 -16.02 -0.29
C GLU A 35 12.63 -14.89 -0.60
N HIS A 36 12.54 -14.47 -1.87
CA HIS A 36 11.65 -13.40 -2.32
C HIS A 36 10.42 -13.94 -3.06
N TYR A 37 10.23 -15.25 -3.10
CA TYR A 37 9.08 -15.85 -3.75
C TYR A 37 7.80 -15.38 -3.05
N ASN A 38 6.85 -14.86 -3.84
CA ASN A 38 5.60 -14.34 -3.28
C ASN A 38 4.70 -15.53 -2.90
N VAL A 39 4.51 -15.74 -1.60
CA VAL A 39 3.69 -16.81 -1.02
C VAL A 39 2.61 -16.20 -0.17
N SER A 40 1.37 -16.68 -0.33
CA SER A 40 0.30 -16.22 0.54
C SER A 40 0.51 -16.75 1.98
N LEU A 41 0.06 -15.97 2.96
CA LEU A 41 0.12 -16.40 4.36
C LEU A 41 -0.70 -17.68 4.60
N ASP A 42 -1.77 -17.87 3.85
CA ASP A 42 -2.57 -19.10 3.89
C ASP A 42 -1.79 -20.31 3.36
N GLN A 43 -1.04 -20.16 2.26
CA GLN A 43 -0.16 -21.21 1.74
C GLN A 43 0.94 -21.59 2.75
N LEU A 44 1.56 -20.60 3.40
CA LEU A 44 2.55 -20.86 4.46
C LEU A 44 1.95 -21.60 5.65
N ARG A 45 0.71 -21.26 6.03
CA ARG A 45 -0.02 -21.95 7.09
C ARG A 45 -0.34 -23.39 6.74
N GLN A 46 -0.81 -23.66 5.53
CA GLN A 46 -1.09 -25.01 5.05
C GLN A 46 0.20 -25.85 4.99
N ILE A 47 1.31 -25.28 4.51
CA ILE A 47 2.61 -25.96 4.52
C ILE A 47 3.06 -26.27 5.95
N ALA A 48 2.91 -25.34 6.89
CA ALA A 48 3.23 -25.57 8.29
C ALA A 48 2.39 -26.71 8.89
N GLU A 49 1.10 -26.77 8.58
CA GLU A 49 0.18 -27.84 8.99
C GLU A 49 0.66 -29.21 8.46
N VAL A 50 0.93 -29.33 7.16
CA VAL A 50 1.44 -30.56 6.52
C VAL A 50 2.76 -31.02 7.12
N LEU A 51 3.64 -30.06 7.46
CA LEU A 51 4.93 -30.34 8.04
C LEU A 51 4.88 -30.58 9.58
N GLY A 52 3.71 -30.40 10.19
CA GLY A 52 3.52 -30.49 11.64
C GLY A 52 4.36 -29.46 12.40
N ALA A 53 4.40 -28.23 11.90
CA ALA A 53 5.13 -27.09 12.45
C ALA A 53 4.19 -25.96 12.86
N SER A 54 4.59 -25.16 13.84
CA SER A 54 3.90 -23.90 14.17
C SER A 54 4.46 -22.76 13.31
N LEU A 55 3.56 -21.90 12.82
CA LEU A 55 3.92 -20.70 12.10
C LEU A 55 3.85 -19.50 13.07
N ASP A 56 5.02 -18.96 13.45
CA ASP A 56 5.11 -17.66 14.13
C ASP A 56 5.29 -16.57 13.06
N VAL A 57 4.28 -15.73 12.89
CA VAL A 57 4.32 -14.62 11.93
C VAL A 57 4.61 -13.34 12.68
N ARG A 58 5.81 -12.80 12.48
CA ARG A 58 6.18 -11.47 12.97
C ARG A 58 6.13 -10.51 11.79
N VAL A 59 5.28 -9.49 11.92
CA VAL A 59 5.23 -8.40 10.96
C VAL A 59 6.38 -7.47 11.31
N GLU A 60 7.53 -7.67 10.67
CA GLU A 60 8.62 -6.74 10.74
C GLU A 60 8.37 -5.62 9.73
N ALA A 61 8.25 -4.42 10.26
CA ALA A 61 8.19 -3.16 9.54
C ALA A 61 9.51 -2.83 8.82
N ALA A 62 10.09 -3.76 8.05
CA ALA A 62 11.42 -3.61 7.44
C ALA A 62 11.47 -2.54 6.32
N ASP A 63 10.35 -1.91 5.99
CA ASP A 63 10.33 -0.60 5.32
C ASP A 63 9.05 0.19 5.67
N LEU A 64 8.52 -0.03 6.88
CA LEU A 64 7.60 0.88 7.55
C LEU A 64 8.40 1.70 8.57
N VAL A 65 9.31 2.55 8.07
CA VAL A 65 9.58 3.86 8.72
C VAL A 65 8.35 4.76 8.54
N SER A 66 7.16 4.21 8.79
CA SER A 66 5.86 4.82 8.60
C SER A 66 4.82 3.98 9.30
N SER A 67 4.85 3.97 10.63
CA SER A 67 3.70 3.83 11.55
C SER A 67 4.10 3.49 12.98
N GLU A 68 5.35 3.71 13.38
CA GLU A 68 5.55 4.30 14.70
C GLU A 68 5.35 5.80 14.52
N VAL A 69 4.14 6.28 14.86
CA VAL A 69 4.07 7.50 15.64
C VAL A 69 4.84 7.22 16.92
N SER A 70 6.17 7.27 16.81
CA SER A 70 6.99 7.64 17.94
C SER A 70 6.43 8.99 18.36
N GLU A 71 5.82 9.05 19.53
CA GLU A 71 5.47 10.26 20.28
C GLU A 71 6.71 11.15 20.59
N SER A 72 7.78 11.02 19.80
CA SER A 72 9.08 11.66 19.90
C SER A 72 9.35 12.67 18.76
N GLU A 73 8.50 12.75 17.72
CA GLU A 73 8.54 13.84 16.72
C GLU A 73 7.53 14.98 17.00
N ALA A 74 6.82 14.92 18.13
CA ALA A 74 6.04 16.06 18.65
C ALA A 74 6.91 17.25 19.08
N LEU A 75 8.24 17.14 18.97
CA LEU A 75 9.18 18.20 19.34
C LEU A 75 9.39 19.25 18.22
N ASP A 76 8.92 19.03 16.99
CA ASP A 76 9.18 19.96 15.86
C ASP A 76 7.92 20.47 15.13
N GLY A 77 6.72 20.15 15.64
CA GLY A 77 5.44 20.67 15.11
C GLY A 77 5.16 20.33 13.64
N ARG A 78 5.83 19.30 13.11
CA ARG A 78 5.74 18.84 11.73
C ARG A 78 5.27 17.39 11.67
N ARG A 79 4.42 17.09 10.70
CA ARG A 79 3.80 15.81 10.44
C ARG A 79 4.10 15.34 9.03
N VAL A 80 4.51 14.09 8.91
CA VAL A 80 4.69 13.46 7.60
C VAL A 80 3.35 12.94 7.11
N THR A 81 2.99 13.31 5.87
CA THR A 81 1.79 12.83 5.18
C THR A 81 2.13 12.41 3.77
N ASP A 82 1.22 11.69 3.12
CA ASP A 82 1.34 11.33 1.72
C ASP A 82 0.08 11.65 0.91
N ASN A 83 0.22 11.65 -0.41
CA ASN A 83 -0.92 11.86 -1.30
C ASN A 83 -1.96 10.73 -1.20
N GLU A 84 -1.56 9.53 -0.75
CA GLU A 84 -2.45 8.39 -0.68
C GLU A 84 -3.49 8.57 0.42
N TYR A 85 -3.08 9.11 1.57
CA TYR A 85 -3.97 9.52 2.67
C TYR A 85 -5.13 10.38 2.15
N PHE A 86 -4.82 11.46 1.43
CA PHE A 86 -5.85 12.38 0.92
C PHE A 86 -6.68 11.78 -0.21
N ILE A 87 -6.10 10.91 -1.04
CA ILE A 87 -6.85 10.22 -2.09
C ILE A 87 -7.85 9.25 -1.47
N ARG A 88 -7.44 8.44 -0.49
CA ARG A 88 -8.36 7.55 0.25
C ARG A 88 -9.46 8.36 0.93
N LEU A 89 -9.09 9.40 1.68
CA LEU A 89 -10.03 10.31 2.35
C LEU A 89 -11.11 10.85 1.41
N ILE A 90 -10.71 11.29 0.20
CA ILE A 90 -11.66 11.79 -0.80
C ILE A 90 -12.51 10.67 -1.39
N ARG A 91 -11.93 9.51 -1.71
CA ARG A 91 -12.67 8.38 -2.31
C ARG A 91 -13.70 7.79 -1.36
N ASP A 92 -13.38 7.72 -0.08
CA ASP A 92 -14.27 7.18 0.95
C ASP A 92 -15.46 8.12 1.19
N ARG A 93 -15.25 9.44 1.17
CA ARG A 93 -16.30 10.44 1.45
C ARG A 93 -17.05 10.94 0.22
N TYR A 94 -16.40 10.92 -0.95
CA TYR A 94 -16.89 11.51 -2.20
C TYR A 94 -16.66 10.54 -3.38
N ALA A 95 -17.38 9.43 -3.39
CA ALA A 95 -17.26 8.41 -4.45
C ALA A 95 -17.48 8.98 -5.86
N ALA A 96 -18.34 10.01 -6.00
CA ALA A 96 -18.62 10.68 -7.27
C ALA A 96 -17.57 11.72 -7.70
N CYS A 97 -16.49 11.91 -6.93
CA CYS A 97 -15.47 12.92 -7.23
C CYS A 97 -14.86 12.67 -8.64
N PRO A 98 -14.98 13.64 -9.57
CA PRO A 98 -14.57 13.48 -10.96
C PRO A 98 -13.05 13.64 -11.17
N LEU A 99 -12.31 14.05 -10.14
CA LEU A 99 -10.85 14.21 -10.22
C LEU A 99 -10.17 12.85 -10.26
N THR A 100 -9.14 12.71 -11.09
CA THR A 100 -8.27 11.53 -11.06
C THR A 100 -7.29 11.59 -9.89
N ASN A 101 -6.76 10.45 -9.46
CA ASN A 101 -5.79 10.39 -8.36
C ASN A 101 -4.55 11.26 -8.62
N SER A 102 -4.08 11.29 -9.87
CA SER A 102 -2.98 12.15 -10.29
C SER A 102 -3.32 13.64 -10.20
N GLN A 103 -4.57 14.02 -10.48
CA GLN A 103 -5.04 15.40 -10.33
C GLN A 103 -5.15 15.79 -8.85
N ILE A 104 -5.69 14.91 -8.02
CA ILE A 104 -5.76 15.10 -6.56
C ILE A 104 -4.34 15.29 -6.00
N GLY A 105 -3.42 14.35 -6.24
CA GLY A 105 -2.06 14.44 -5.73
C GLY A 105 -1.29 15.68 -6.21
N ARG A 106 -1.51 16.11 -7.46
CA ARG A 106 -0.93 17.36 -7.98
C ARG A 106 -1.48 18.59 -7.26
N ARG A 107 -2.80 18.66 -7.06
CA ARG A 107 -3.45 19.80 -6.41
C ARG A 107 -3.11 19.87 -4.92
N MET A 108 -3.07 18.74 -4.23
CA MET A 108 -2.62 18.65 -2.83
C MET A 108 -1.19 19.16 -2.68
N TRP A 109 -0.26 18.68 -3.51
CA TRP A 109 1.12 19.14 -3.50
C TRP A 109 1.24 20.65 -3.81
N SER A 110 0.52 21.15 -4.82
CA SER A 110 0.52 22.58 -5.15
C SER A 110 -0.04 23.45 -4.02
N PHE A 111 -0.95 22.93 -3.20
CA PHE A 111 -1.49 23.63 -2.04
C PHE A 111 -0.52 23.58 -0.83
N ALA A 112 0.17 22.45 -0.64
CA ALA A 112 1.11 22.22 0.45
C ALA A 112 2.45 22.96 0.26
N LYS A 113 3.03 22.93 -0.96
CA LYS A 113 4.35 23.49 -1.28
C LYS A 113 4.54 24.96 -0.81
N PRO A 114 3.66 25.93 -1.10
CA PRO A 114 3.84 27.31 -0.66
C PRO A 114 3.71 27.49 0.87
N ARG A 115 3.22 26.48 1.60
CA ARG A 115 3.10 26.47 3.06
C ARG A 115 4.31 25.83 3.76
N GLY A 116 5.41 25.65 3.02
CA GLY A 116 6.64 25.08 3.56
C GLY A 116 6.62 23.55 3.66
N ALA A 117 5.80 22.89 2.83
CA ALA A 117 5.84 21.44 2.73
C ALA A 117 7.14 20.96 2.06
N GLU A 118 7.81 20.01 2.69
CA GLU A 118 9.09 19.46 2.23
C GLU A 118 8.91 18.03 1.74
N LEU A 119 9.53 17.68 0.61
CA LEU A 119 9.50 16.31 0.08
C LEU A 119 10.40 15.42 0.92
N VAL A 120 9.80 14.51 1.69
CA VAL A 120 10.53 13.53 2.52
C VAL A 120 11.04 12.37 1.66
N ARG A 121 10.29 11.98 0.61
CA ARG A 121 10.69 10.95 -0.35
C ARG A 121 10.14 11.27 -1.73
N GLY A 122 11.03 11.37 -2.72
CA GLY A 122 10.68 11.65 -4.11
C GLY A 122 9.77 10.57 -4.72
N ARG A 123 9.04 10.93 -5.79
CA ARG A 123 8.10 10.04 -6.51
C ARG A 123 8.78 8.72 -6.90
N LYS A 124 8.57 7.65 -6.13
CA LYS A 124 8.83 6.28 -6.62
C LYS A 124 7.60 5.85 -7.41
N GLN A 125 7.79 5.57 -8.70
CA GLN A 125 6.82 4.78 -9.46
C GLN A 125 6.74 3.41 -8.80
N ILE A 126 5.58 3.04 -8.29
CA ILE A 126 5.34 1.68 -7.84
C ILE A 126 5.30 0.85 -9.14
N ARG A 127 6.33 0.03 -9.37
CA ARG A 127 6.36 -0.88 -10.52
C ARG A 127 5.12 -1.77 -10.43
N LYS A 128 4.32 -1.75 -11.49
CA LYS A 128 3.17 -2.62 -11.70
C LYS A 128 3.69 -4.06 -11.69
N ASN A 129 3.33 -4.86 -10.68
CA ASN A 129 3.64 -6.29 -10.69
C ASN A 129 3.02 -6.91 -11.95
N GLN A 130 3.87 -7.35 -12.87
CA GLN A 130 3.47 -8.21 -13.98
C GLN A 130 3.38 -9.63 -13.44
N ALA A 131 2.18 -10.05 -13.08
CA ALA A 131 1.78 -11.46 -13.09
C ALA A 131 0.27 -11.44 -13.34
N GLY A 132 -0.14 -12.07 -14.43
CA GLY A 132 -1.54 -12.14 -14.81
C GLY A 132 -2.34 -12.90 -13.75
N ASP A 133 -3.33 -12.26 -13.17
CA ASP A 133 -4.72 -12.59 -13.44
C ASP A 133 -5.63 -11.48 -12.87
N ALA A 134 -6.86 -11.44 -13.36
CA ALA A 134 -7.86 -10.39 -13.21
C ALA A 134 -7.94 -9.69 -11.83
N HIS A 135 -7.85 -8.34 -11.84
CA HIS A 135 -8.87 -7.37 -11.40
C HIS A 135 -8.36 -5.97 -11.76
N PRO A 136 -9.14 -5.11 -12.42
CA PRO A 136 -8.70 -3.74 -12.66
C PRO A 136 -8.77 -3.02 -11.31
N THR A 137 -7.64 -2.91 -10.60
CA THR A 137 -7.45 -1.92 -9.53
C THR A 137 -7.37 -0.52 -10.17
N THR A 138 -8.47 -0.13 -10.83
CA THR A 138 -8.73 1.20 -11.36
C THR A 138 -8.89 2.13 -10.17
N GLY A 139 -7.78 2.55 -9.58
CA GLY A 139 -7.84 3.40 -8.39
C GLY A 139 -6.59 3.47 -7.53
N MET A 140 -5.54 2.68 -7.78
CA MET A 140 -4.30 2.84 -7.02
C MET A 140 -3.38 3.87 -7.70
N PRO A 141 -3.00 4.98 -7.02
CA PRO A 141 -2.10 5.98 -7.59
C PRO A 141 -0.73 5.37 -7.86
N THR A 142 -0.24 5.48 -9.09
CA THR A 142 1.05 4.92 -9.54
C THR A 142 2.28 5.64 -8.96
N THR A 143 2.08 6.73 -8.21
CA THR A 143 3.15 7.54 -7.62
C THR A 143 2.72 8.04 -6.24
N VAL A 144 3.38 7.54 -5.18
CA VAL A 144 3.26 8.07 -3.83
C VAL A 144 4.35 9.12 -3.63
N ALA A 145 3.95 10.35 -3.28
CA ALA A 145 4.86 11.39 -2.82
C ALA A 145 4.58 11.59 -1.33
N ARG A 146 5.60 11.41 -0.49
CA ARG A 146 5.53 11.71 0.94
C ARG A 146 6.13 13.10 1.18
N TYR A 147 5.45 13.91 1.96
CA TYR A 147 5.90 15.25 2.31
C TYR A 147 5.61 15.57 3.78
N SER A 148 6.53 16.31 4.39
CA SER A 148 6.42 16.83 5.75
C SER A 148 5.74 18.18 5.70
N VAL A 149 4.75 18.39 6.56
CA VAL A 149 3.94 19.62 6.67
C VAL A 149 3.87 20.04 8.12
N ARG A 150 3.62 21.32 8.41
CA ARG A 150 3.34 21.75 9.79
C ARG A 150 2.00 21.17 10.24
N GLU A 151 1.88 20.85 11.54
CA GLU A 151 0.63 20.32 12.10
C GLU A 151 -0.54 21.30 11.88
N SER A 152 -0.28 22.61 12.01
CA SER A 152 -1.26 23.67 11.74
C SER A 152 -1.76 23.67 10.28
N ASP A 153 -0.88 23.33 9.33
CA ASP A 153 -1.21 23.29 7.90
C ASP A 153 -1.88 21.96 7.50
N PHE A 154 -1.71 20.91 8.31
CA PHE A 154 -2.36 19.62 8.07
C PHE A 154 -3.89 19.75 8.10
N VAL A 155 -4.45 20.47 9.08
CA VAL A 155 -5.90 20.74 9.15
C VAL A 155 -6.39 21.50 7.92
N LEU A 156 -5.57 22.40 7.36
CA LEU A 156 -5.91 23.12 6.12
C LEU A 156 -5.86 22.20 4.90
N LEU A 157 -4.94 21.24 4.87
CA LEU A 157 -4.85 20.23 3.82
C LEU A 157 -6.08 19.32 3.83
N GLU A 158 -6.58 18.91 5.01
CA GLU A 158 -7.81 18.12 5.10
C GLU A 158 -9.03 18.91 4.63
N LYS A 159 -9.17 20.17 5.02
CA LYS A 159 -10.23 21.07 4.51
C LYS A 159 -10.14 21.25 3.00
N PHE A 160 -8.93 21.37 2.47
CA PHE A 160 -8.70 21.46 1.03
C PHE A 160 -9.02 20.15 0.31
N ALA A 161 -8.71 18.99 0.91
CA ALA A 161 -9.08 17.69 0.39
C ALA A 161 -10.61 17.52 0.34
N ASP A 162 -11.33 17.94 1.39
CA ASP A 162 -12.80 17.95 1.41
C ASP A 162 -13.37 18.76 0.24
N ARG A 163 -12.80 19.94 0.00
CA ARG A 163 -13.17 20.80 -1.13
C ARG A 163 -12.89 20.16 -2.48
N LEU A 164 -11.75 19.48 -2.64
CA LEU A 164 -11.46 18.71 -3.85
C LEU A 164 -12.45 17.56 -4.05
N GLY A 165 -12.89 16.92 -2.98
CA GLY A 165 -13.91 15.87 -3.02
C GLY A 165 -15.24 16.35 -3.61
N ARG A 166 -15.63 17.59 -3.32
CA ARG A 166 -16.83 18.26 -3.85
C ARG A 166 -16.69 18.78 -5.28
N ALA A 167 -15.60 18.47 -5.97
CA ALA A 167 -15.42 18.87 -7.37
C ALA A 167 -16.55 18.30 -8.26
N PHE A 168 -16.94 19.07 -9.28
CA PHE A 168 -17.98 18.67 -10.22
C PHE A 168 -17.57 19.01 -11.66
N LYS A 169 -18.21 18.37 -12.63
CA LYS A 169 -17.99 18.64 -14.06
C LYS A 169 -18.94 19.75 -14.52
N ASP A 170 -18.39 20.79 -15.14
CA ASP A 170 -19.16 21.78 -15.90
C ASP A 170 -19.78 21.14 -17.16
N SER A 171 -20.79 21.78 -17.71
CA SER A 171 -21.41 21.51 -19.03
C SER A 171 -20.41 21.29 -20.16
N LYS A 172 -19.20 21.87 -20.08
CA LYS A 172 -18.10 21.71 -21.03
C LYS A 172 -17.11 20.58 -20.68
N GLY A 173 -17.46 19.73 -19.71
CA GLY A 173 -16.64 18.61 -19.23
C GLY A 173 -15.43 18.99 -18.37
N ARG A 174 -15.28 20.28 -18.02
CA ARG A 174 -14.18 20.79 -17.18
C ARG A 174 -14.47 20.53 -15.71
N VAL A 175 -13.46 20.09 -14.95
CA VAL A 175 -13.63 19.83 -13.50
C VAL A 175 -13.39 21.09 -12.70
N LEU A 176 -14.46 21.62 -12.11
CA LEU A 176 -14.45 22.78 -11.22
C LEU A 176 -14.44 22.35 -9.77
N VAL A 177 -13.82 23.17 -8.92
CA VAL A 177 -13.76 22.96 -7.47
C VAL A 177 -14.51 24.13 -6.82
N PRO A 178 -15.53 23.87 -5.97
CA PRO A 178 -16.23 24.93 -5.25
C PRO A 178 -15.27 25.79 -4.45
N LEU A 179 -15.45 27.12 -4.46
CA LEU A 179 -14.59 28.04 -3.71
C LEU A 179 -14.93 28.12 -2.22
N HIS A 180 -16.14 27.69 -1.83
CA HIS A 180 -16.64 27.75 -0.46
C HIS A 180 -17.45 26.49 -0.12
#